data_AF-A0A2V1AMD7-F1
#
_entry.id   AF-A0A2V1AMD7-F1
#
_cell.length_a   1.000
_cell.length_b   1.000
_cell.length_c   1.000
_cell.angle_alpha   90.00
_cell.angle_beta   90.00
_cell.angle_gamma   90.00
#
_symmetry.space_group_name_H-M   'P 1'
#
loop_
_entity.id
_entity.type
_entity.pdbx_description
1 polymer ?
#
loop_
_entity_poly.entity_id
_entity_poly.type
_entity_poly.pdbx_seq_one_letter_code
_entity_poly.pdbx_strand_id
1 'polypeptide(L)'
;MVHFIKAVVATPKRTFKSSTATLDLAYITPRLIVAAGPTDTSTKAVFRDNIAHVVAHLDKAHGRGNWHVWNLRGEGPGYAFNAVVGPHCSYRPFPDHQVPTLELMDQVVGEIHSFLTKSPYHVALIHCKEGKGRSGTVCCGFLMYEAQKSGILVTVEEMVAKFTAQRMRKMFGPGVSIDSQLRFLSYWRTYLQVESPLRNGYLSANDSEIGTVVFYKPHRFLWRSSLVFYKYEGSNLVKLLEMPLDNKSNSPCYLKVSVPLAGVSLVKMSIETSVVRCYCWFSPYFETISRRKRPVSEGVSGNLKVTWDEWDGFWGTKWKGPVKLFEAAEVLWNYRRVEPENERKEKGNEEV
;
A
#
# COMPACT_ATOMS: atom_id res chain seq x y z
N MET A 1 28.84 19.36 11.79
CA MET A 1 27.76 18.85 12.66
C MET A 1 26.46 18.54 11.90
N VAL A 2 25.86 19.50 11.18
CA VAL A 2 24.58 19.30 10.43
C VAL A 2 24.64 18.17 9.39
N HIS A 3 25.71 18.08 8.59
CA HIS A 3 25.89 17.02 7.58
C HIS A 3 25.94 15.61 8.20
N PHE A 4 26.51 15.47 9.40
CA PHE A 4 26.55 14.21 10.14
C PHE A 4 25.15 13.80 10.63
N ILE A 5 24.38 14.74 11.18
CA ILE A 5 23.00 14.49 11.62
C ILE A 5 22.12 14.03 10.44
N LYS A 6 22.22 14.69 9.27
CA LYS A 6 21.51 14.24 8.05
C LYS A 6 21.91 12.85 7.60
N ALA A 7 23.21 12.53 7.64
CA ALA A 7 23.70 11.21 7.27
C ALA A 7 23.18 10.10 8.21
N VAL A 8 22.99 10.43 9.50
CA VAL A 8 22.37 9.54 10.49
C VAL A 8 20.87 9.39 10.23
N VAL A 9 20.13 10.48 10.04
CA VAL A 9 18.68 10.43 9.73
C VAL A 9 18.39 9.71 8.42
N ALA A 10 19.25 9.89 7.42
CA ALA A 10 19.13 9.18 6.16
C ALA A 10 19.40 7.68 6.31
N THR A 11 20.13 7.23 7.34
CA THR A 11 20.32 5.80 7.63
C THR A 11 18.95 5.21 8.01
N PRO A 12 18.50 4.11 7.39
CA PRO A 12 19.26 3.07 6.67
C PRO A 12 19.49 3.26 5.15
N LYS A 13 19.09 4.39 4.58
CA LYS A 13 18.92 4.63 3.15
C LYS A 13 20.22 5.13 2.50
N ARG A 14 20.37 4.89 1.20
CA ARG A 14 21.46 5.46 0.38
C ARG A 14 21.12 6.91 0.06
N THR A 15 22.13 7.77 0.12
CA THR A 15 22.03 9.17 -0.26
C THR A 15 22.77 9.40 -1.56
N PHE A 16 22.29 10.35 -2.36
CA PHE A 16 22.98 10.85 -3.52
C PHE A 16 23.97 11.94 -3.09
N LYS A 17 25.22 11.81 -3.53
CA LYS A 17 26.26 12.82 -3.31
C LYS A 17 26.50 13.55 -4.63
N SER A 18 26.25 14.85 -4.65
CA SER A 18 26.72 15.75 -5.70
C SER A 18 28.00 16.46 -5.23
N SER A 19 28.64 17.22 -6.12
CA SER A 19 29.79 18.05 -5.76
C SER A 19 29.46 19.16 -4.75
N THR A 20 28.18 19.50 -4.57
CA THR A 20 27.73 20.64 -3.75
C THR A 20 26.78 20.26 -2.62
N ALA A 21 26.23 19.03 -2.59
CA ALA A 21 25.28 18.60 -1.56
C ALA A 21 25.21 17.07 -1.41
N THR A 22 24.78 16.60 -0.24
CA THR A 22 24.28 15.23 -0.05
C THR A 22 22.77 15.28 0.11
N LEU A 23 22.05 14.62 -0.79
CA LEU A 23 20.59 14.54 -0.80
C LEU A 23 20.14 13.11 -0.49
N ASP A 24 19.11 12.94 0.32
CA ASP A 24 18.43 11.68 0.62
C ASP A 24 17.49 11.28 -0.53
N LEU A 25 18.08 11.05 -1.69
CA LEU A 25 17.45 10.53 -2.90
C LEU A 25 18.29 9.42 -3.54
N ALA A 26 17.65 8.57 -4.33
CA ALA A 26 18.29 7.53 -5.12
C ALA A 26 17.60 7.38 -6.48
N TYR A 27 18.40 7.19 -7.54
CA TYR A 27 17.91 6.77 -8.85
C TYR A 27 17.63 5.28 -8.81
N ILE A 28 16.36 4.89 -8.89
CA ILE A 28 15.96 3.48 -8.99
C ILE A 28 16.14 2.97 -10.42
N THR A 29 15.89 3.85 -11.39
CA THR A 29 16.30 3.75 -12.79
C THR A 29 16.86 5.10 -13.23
N PRO A 30 17.45 5.24 -14.43
CA PRO A 30 17.92 6.54 -14.92
C PRO A 30 16.82 7.62 -14.97
N ARG A 31 15.54 7.23 -15.05
CA ARG A 31 14.39 8.12 -15.21
C ARG A 31 13.38 8.08 -14.05
N LEU A 32 13.70 7.35 -12.98
CA LEU A 32 12.84 7.20 -11.81
C LEU A 32 13.67 7.39 -10.53
N ILE A 33 13.37 8.45 -9.80
CA ILE A 33 14.01 8.83 -8.54
C ILE A 33 13.06 8.56 -7.38
N VAL A 34 13.60 8.06 -6.27
CA VAL A 34 12.89 8.03 -4.98
C VAL A 34 13.66 8.86 -3.96
N ALA A 35 12.95 9.74 -3.24
CA ALA A 35 13.54 10.59 -2.21
C ALA A 35 12.80 10.48 -0.87
N ALA A 36 13.50 10.82 0.22
CA ALA A 36 12.84 11.19 1.46
C ALA A 36 12.12 12.53 1.31
N GLY A 37 11.11 12.76 2.14
CA GLY A 37 10.28 13.96 2.04
C GLY A 37 11.08 15.21 2.40
N PRO A 38 11.29 16.15 1.45
CA PRO A 38 11.98 17.38 1.75
C PRO A 38 11.10 18.32 2.59
N THR A 39 11.69 19.43 3.04
CA THR A 39 11.04 20.46 3.86
C THR A 39 11.38 21.84 3.33
N ASP A 40 10.51 22.81 3.54
CA ASP A 40 10.75 24.24 3.30
C ASP A 40 11.16 25.00 4.58
N THR A 41 10.86 24.43 5.76
CA THR A 41 11.21 25.03 7.05
C THR A 41 12.66 24.79 7.47
N SER A 42 13.34 25.86 7.88
CA SER A 42 14.74 25.87 8.32
C SER A 42 15.00 25.01 9.56
N THR A 43 14.03 24.92 10.48
CA THR A 43 14.15 24.12 11.72
C THR A 43 14.19 22.61 11.44
N LYS A 44 13.46 22.14 10.42
CA LYS A 44 13.49 20.73 9.99
C LYS A 44 14.61 20.45 8.98
N ALA A 45 15.18 21.48 8.36
CA ALA A 45 16.28 21.36 7.40
C ALA A 45 17.58 20.85 8.03
N VAL A 46 17.67 20.73 9.36
CA VAL A 46 18.76 20.04 10.06
C VAL A 46 18.67 18.52 9.87
N PHE A 47 17.45 17.98 9.77
CA PHE A 47 17.18 16.54 9.69
C PHE A 47 16.79 16.08 8.28
N ARG A 48 16.26 16.98 7.44
CA ARG A 48 15.75 16.70 6.09
C ARG A 48 16.36 17.61 5.04
N ASP A 49 16.26 17.22 3.79
CA ASP A 49 16.68 18.08 2.68
C ASP A 49 15.74 19.25 2.51
N ASN A 50 16.31 20.40 2.15
CA ASN A 50 15.53 21.55 1.75
C ASN A 50 14.98 21.28 0.33
N ILE A 51 13.67 21.48 0.12
CA ILE A 51 13.03 21.29 -1.18
C ILE A 51 13.73 22.10 -2.28
N ALA A 52 14.21 23.30 -1.97
CA ALA A 52 14.96 24.14 -2.91
C ALA A 52 16.25 23.46 -3.42
N HIS A 53 16.94 22.69 -2.58
CA HIS A 53 18.13 21.94 -3.00
C HIS A 53 17.77 20.74 -3.89
N VAL A 54 16.64 20.09 -3.62
CA VAL A 54 16.13 19.01 -4.47
C VAL A 54 15.76 19.57 -5.85
N VAL A 55 15.02 20.67 -5.90
CA VAL A 55 14.65 21.37 -7.15
C VAL A 55 15.89 21.83 -7.91
N ALA A 56 16.86 22.47 -7.24
CA ALA A 56 18.10 22.91 -7.87
C ALA A 56 18.91 21.73 -8.45
N HIS A 57 18.93 20.59 -7.76
CA HIS A 57 19.55 19.37 -8.29
C HIS A 57 18.82 18.85 -9.53
N LEU A 58 17.48 18.78 -9.51
CA LEU A 58 16.68 18.32 -10.64
C LEU A 58 16.85 19.25 -11.86
N ASP A 59 16.80 20.56 -11.67
CA ASP A 59 17.03 21.56 -12.71
C ASP A 59 18.42 21.41 -13.34
N LYS A 60 19.45 21.25 -12.50
CA LYS A 60 20.83 21.11 -12.97
C LYS A 60 21.08 19.79 -13.69
N ALA A 61 20.53 18.69 -13.18
CA ALA A 61 20.80 17.35 -13.69
C ALA A 61 19.96 16.98 -14.91
N HIS A 62 18.71 17.45 -14.98
CA HIS A 62 17.74 17.02 -15.99
C HIS A 62 17.22 18.16 -16.87
N GLY A 63 17.49 19.41 -16.50
CA GLY A 63 16.94 20.59 -17.16
C GLY A 63 15.58 20.99 -16.59
N ARG A 64 15.31 22.30 -16.59
CA ARG A 64 14.01 22.85 -16.17
C ARG A 64 12.90 22.31 -17.05
N GLY A 65 11.83 21.85 -16.42
CA GLY A 65 10.66 21.31 -17.11
C GLY A 65 10.71 19.82 -17.44
N ASN A 66 11.88 19.18 -17.36
CA ASN A 66 12.06 17.75 -17.67
C ASN A 66 11.82 16.84 -16.45
N TRP A 67 11.27 17.35 -15.36
CA TRP A 67 11.02 16.55 -14.17
C TRP A 67 9.66 16.85 -13.56
N HIS A 68 9.13 15.88 -12.83
CA HIS A 68 7.85 16.00 -12.11
C HIS A 68 7.90 15.22 -10.80
N VAL A 69 7.28 15.77 -9.77
CA VAL A 69 7.27 15.22 -8.41
C VAL A 69 5.91 14.61 -8.08
N TRP A 70 5.89 13.37 -7.58
CA TRP A 70 4.73 12.75 -6.97
C TRP A 70 4.92 12.67 -5.45
N ASN A 71 4.13 13.47 -4.73
CA ASN A 71 4.16 13.58 -3.28
C ASN A 71 3.08 12.69 -2.66
N LEU A 72 3.51 11.65 -1.94
CA LEU A 72 2.64 10.63 -1.34
C LEU A 72 2.34 10.85 0.15
N ARG A 73 2.71 12.00 0.73
CA ARG A 73 2.57 12.24 2.17
C ARG A 73 1.09 12.43 2.57
N GLY A 74 0.54 11.49 3.33
CA GLY A 74 -0.80 11.61 3.94
C GLY A 74 -0.90 12.54 5.14
N GLU A 75 0.23 12.86 5.80
CA GLU A 75 0.28 13.74 6.97
C GLU A 75 0.45 15.23 6.63
N GLY A 76 0.05 15.62 5.41
CA GLY A 76 0.29 16.93 4.82
C GLY A 76 1.50 16.94 3.87
N PRO A 77 1.56 17.91 2.93
CA PRO A 77 2.52 17.90 1.82
C PRO A 77 3.98 18.02 2.29
N GLY A 78 4.21 18.66 3.44
CA GLY A 78 5.55 18.79 4.03
C GLY A 78 6.33 20.03 3.62
N TYR A 79 5.84 20.72 2.60
CA TYR A 79 6.33 21.99 2.10
C TYR A 79 5.15 22.67 1.36
N ALA A 80 5.21 23.99 1.19
CA ALA A 80 4.20 24.74 0.45
C ALA A 80 4.16 24.28 -1.03
N PHE A 81 2.97 24.15 -1.63
CA PHE A 81 2.85 23.64 -3.00
C PHE A 81 3.62 24.49 -4.03
N ASN A 82 3.75 25.79 -3.79
CA ASN A 82 4.53 26.71 -4.62
C ASN A 82 6.06 26.60 -4.44
N ALA A 83 6.54 25.85 -3.43
CA ALA A 83 7.97 25.59 -3.24
C ALA A 83 8.55 24.67 -4.33
N VAL A 84 7.68 23.91 -5.00
CA VAL A 84 7.98 23.31 -6.29
C VAL A 84 7.38 24.25 -7.33
N VAL A 85 8.21 25.10 -7.92
CA VAL A 85 7.76 26.14 -8.84
C VAL A 85 7.07 25.50 -10.06
N GLY A 86 5.86 25.95 -10.40
CA GLY A 86 5.12 25.51 -11.59
C GLY A 86 4.24 24.26 -11.40
N PRO A 87 3.74 23.65 -12.50
CA PRO A 87 2.86 22.47 -12.44
C PRO A 87 3.59 21.15 -12.08
N HIS A 88 4.84 21.21 -11.60
CA HIS A 88 5.76 20.08 -11.49
C HIS A 88 5.54 19.19 -10.25
N CYS A 89 4.37 19.25 -9.60
CA CYS A 89 4.06 18.45 -8.42
C CYS A 89 2.62 17.94 -8.43
N SER A 90 2.45 16.62 -8.39
CA SER A 90 1.18 15.93 -8.13
C SER A 90 1.12 15.49 -6.66
N TYR A 91 0.14 15.99 -5.90
CA TYR A 91 -0.12 15.53 -4.54
C TYR A 91 -1.11 14.37 -4.54
N ARG A 92 -0.66 13.19 -4.08
CA ARG A 92 -1.37 11.91 -4.14
C ARG A 92 -1.27 11.19 -2.77
N PRO A 93 -1.89 11.76 -1.72
CA PRO A 93 -1.65 11.36 -0.35
C PRO A 93 -2.28 10.02 0.00
N PHE A 94 -1.56 9.21 0.79
CA PHE A 94 -2.16 8.15 1.58
C PHE A 94 -1.44 7.98 2.93
N PRO A 95 -2.14 7.45 3.96
CA PRO A 95 -1.65 7.45 5.34
C PRO A 95 -0.31 6.72 5.53
N ASP A 96 0.47 7.19 6.49
CA ASP A 96 1.79 6.61 6.77
C ASP A 96 1.68 5.15 7.23
N HIS A 97 2.64 4.33 6.80
CA HIS A 97 2.69 2.88 7.06
C HIS A 97 1.47 2.07 6.55
N GLN A 98 0.58 2.66 5.73
CA GLN A 98 -0.51 1.93 5.09
C GLN A 98 -0.17 1.58 3.63
N VAL A 99 -1.12 0.96 2.92
CA VAL A 99 -1.08 0.67 1.49
C VAL A 99 -1.88 1.74 0.72
N PRO A 100 -1.57 2.05 -0.55
CA PRO A 100 -2.48 2.88 -1.36
C PRO A 100 -3.76 2.09 -1.69
N THR A 101 -4.81 2.78 -2.12
CA THR A 101 -5.92 2.11 -2.81
C THR A 101 -5.46 1.61 -4.18
N LEU A 102 -6.19 0.66 -4.77
CA LEU A 102 -5.89 0.20 -6.13
C LEU A 102 -6.08 1.33 -7.16
N GLU A 103 -7.13 2.15 -6.96
CA GLU A 103 -7.43 3.30 -7.80
C GLU A 103 -6.32 4.35 -7.73
N LEU A 104 -5.80 4.63 -6.53
CA LEU A 104 -4.69 5.56 -6.35
C LEU A 104 -3.41 5.02 -6.99
N MET A 105 -3.16 3.71 -6.86
CA MET A 105 -2.01 3.07 -7.48
C MET A 105 -2.07 3.17 -9.01
N ASP A 106 -3.21 2.82 -9.61
CA ASP A 106 -3.44 2.89 -11.05
C ASP A 106 -3.29 4.33 -11.57
N GLN A 107 -3.90 5.29 -10.87
CA GLN A 107 -3.78 6.70 -11.20
C GLN A 107 -2.30 7.16 -11.20
N VAL A 108 -1.56 6.91 -10.11
CA VAL A 108 -0.18 7.41 -9.97
C VAL A 108 0.74 6.75 -11.00
N VAL A 109 0.62 5.43 -11.19
CA VAL A 109 1.41 4.71 -12.18
C VAL A 109 1.12 5.20 -13.60
N GLY A 110 -0.16 5.41 -13.95
CA GLY A 110 -0.57 5.95 -15.25
C GLY A 110 -0.06 7.38 -15.48
N GLU A 111 -0.11 8.24 -14.47
CA GLU A 111 0.45 9.59 -14.52
C GLU A 111 1.97 9.58 -14.77
N ILE A 112 2.71 8.73 -14.04
CA ILE A 112 4.16 8.60 -14.24
C ILE A 112 4.48 8.10 -15.65
N HIS A 113 3.79 7.05 -16.11
CA HIS A 113 3.97 6.52 -17.46
C HIS A 113 3.70 7.58 -18.54
N SER A 114 2.57 8.28 -18.44
CA SER A 114 2.19 9.36 -19.36
C SER A 114 3.21 10.49 -19.36
N PHE A 115 3.76 10.86 -18.20
CA PHE A 115 4.80 11.87 -18.12
C PHE A 115 6.10 11.40 -18.78
N LEU A 116 6.57 10.19 -18.49
CA LEU A 116 7.83 9.66 -19.02
C LEU A 116 7.78 9.36 -20.53
N THR A 117 6.62 9.04 -21.09
CA THR A 117 6.47 8.77 -22.52
C THR A 117 6.51 10.01 -23.39
N LYS A 118 6.19 11.19 -22.84
CA LYS A 118 6.20 12.47 -23.60
C LYS A 118 7.58 12.91 -24.06
N SER A 119 8.65 12.48 -23.40
CA SER A 119 10.02 12.84 -23.78
C SER A 119 11.01 11.84 -23.17
N PRO A 120 12.05 11.41 -23.89
CA PRO A 120 13.09 10.53 -23.33
C PRO A 120 13.93 11.21 -22.22
N TYR A 121 13.89 12.54 -22.13
CA TYR A 121 14.60 13.33 -21.12
C TYR A 121 13.81 13.48 -19.82
N HIS A 122 12.52 13.12 -19.80
CA HIS A 122 11.70 13.28 -18.61
C HIS A 122 12.13 12.36 -17.46
N VAL A 123 12.12 12.86 -16.23
CA VAL A 123 12.47 12.14 -15.01
C VAL A 123 11.39 12.30 -13.94
N ALA A 124 10.91 11.17 -13.41
CA ALA A 124 9.91 11.16 -12.35
C ALA A 124 10.58 11.06 -10.98
N LEU A 125 10.17 11.91 -10.02
CA LEU A 125 10.57 11.80 -8.62
C LEU A 125 9.37 11.43 -7.76
N ILE A 126 9.47 10.32 -7.03
CA ILE A 126 8.46 9.92 -6.03
C ILE A 126 9.03 10.17 -4.64
N HIS A 127 8.26 10.78 -3.75
CA HIS A 127 8.64 10.83 -2.34
C HIS A 127 7.44 10.64 -1.41
N CYS A 128 7.74 10.29 -0.17
CA CYS A 128 6.79 10.27 0.93
C CYS A 128 7.42 11.00 2.13
N LYS A 129 7.28 10.50 3.35
CA LYS A 129 7.99 11.01 4.52
C LYS A 129 9.46 10.62 4.51
N GLU A 130 9.74 9.32 4.36
CA GLU A 130 11.09 8.75 4.47
C GLU A 130 11.64 8.22 3.15
N GLY A 131 10.81 8.09 2.12
CA GLY A 131 11.22 7.51 0.83
C GLY A 131 11.52 6.00 0.93
N LYS A 132 10.79 5.28 1.78
CA LYS A 132 10.94 3.84 2.05
C LYS A 132 9.66 3.06 1.69
N GLY A 133 8.78 2.76 2.65
CA GLY A 133 7.60 1.90 2.41
C GLY A 133 6.61 2.41 1.36
N ARG A 134 6.04 3.62 1.56
CA ARG A 134 5.06 4.21 0.62
C ARG A 134 5.65 4.43 -0.79
N SER A 135 6.77 5.15 -0.86
CA SER A 135 7.46 5.41 -2.14
C SER A 135 7.96 4.13 -2.80
N GLY A 136 8.46 3.17 -2.03
CA GLY A 136 8.88 1.87 -2.52
C GLY A 136 7.73 1.06 -3.08
N THR A 137 6.55 1.08 -2.44
CA THR A 137 5.34 0.41 -2.94
C THR A 137 4.95 0.96 -4.31
N VAL A 138 4.81 2.29 -4.43
CA VAL A 138 4.46 2.93 -5.72
C VAL A 138 5.56 2.71 -6.77
N CYS A 139 6.82 2.86 -6.39
CA CYS A 139 7.97 2.64 -7.28
C CYS A 139 8.00 1.20 -7.81
N CYS A 140 7.87 0.20 -6.94
CA CYS A 140 7.86 -1.20 -7.33
C CYS A 140 6.69 -1.49 -8.28
N GLY A 141 5.49 -1.03 -7.99
CA GLY A 141 4.36 -1.30 -8.89
C GLY A 141 4.38 -0.50 -10.19
N PHE A 142 5.01 0.68 -10.24
CA PHE A 142 5.34 1.35 -11.51
C PHE A 142 6.31 0.50 -12.35
N LEU A 143 7.36 -0.06 -11.74
CA LEU A 143 8.29 -0.94 -12.44
C LEU A 143 7.59 -2.21 -12.96
N MET A 144 6.65 -2.78 -12.20
CA MET A 144 5.82 -3.90 -12.67
C MET A 144 4.94 -3.50 -13.86
N TYR A 145 4.34 -2.31 -13.82
CA TYR A 145 3.51 -1.80 -14.91
C TYR A 145 4.32 -1.64 -16.21
N GLU A 146 5.52 -1.04 -16.15
CA GLU A 146 6.41 -0.91 -17.30
C GLU A 146 6.86 -2.28 -17.85
N ALA A 147 7.19 -3.22 -16.96
CA ALA A 147 7.55 -4.57 -17.34
C ALA A 147 6.39 -5.28 -18.06
N GLN A 148 5.18 -5.21 -17.50
CA GLN A 148 3.97 -5.78 -18.11
C GLN A 148 3.68 -5.15 -19.48
N LYS A 149 3.80 -3.83 -19.62
CA LYS A 149 3.65 -3.12 -20.92
C LYS A 149 4.67 -3.59 -21.95
N SER A 150 5.85 -4.00 -21.50
CA SER A 150 6.92 -4.55 -22.35
C SER A 150 6.80 -6.06 -22.56
N GLY A 151 5.72 -6.70 -22.10
CA GLY A 151 5.53 -8.15 -22.19
C GLY A 151 6.44 -8.97 -21.27
N ILE A 152 7.09 -8.34 -20.29
CA ILE A 152 8.01 -8.99 -19.35
C ILE A 152 7.24 -9.32 -18.06
N LEU A 153 7.21 -10.61 -17.72
CA LEU A 153 6.68 -11.06 -16.43
C LEU A 153 7.74 -10.86 -15.35
N VAL A 154 7.34 -10.19 -14.27
CA VAL A 154 8.17 -9.98 -13.09
C VAL A 154 7.43 -10.41 -11.83
N THR A 155 8.18 -10.71 -10.78
CA THR A 155 7.70 -11.05 -9.44
C THR A 155 7.74 -9.83 -8.52
N VAL A 156 7.03 -9.91 -7.39
CA VAL A 156 7.05 -8.85 -6.36
C VAL A 156 8.44 -8.76 -5.74
N GLU A 157 9.03 -9.90 -5.48
CA GLU A 157 10.33 -10.09 -4.86
C GLU A 157 11.44 -9.45 -5.70
N GLU A 158 11.43 -9.66 -7.02
CA GLU A 158 12.41 -9.05 -7.94
C GLU A 158 12.34 -7.52 -7.92
N MET A 159 11.13 -6.94 -7.95
CA MET A 159 10.98 -5.49 -7.95
C MET A 159 11.34 -4.87 -6.60
N VAL A 160 10.97 -5.53 -5.49
CA VAL A 160 11.37 -5.11 -4.14
C VAL A 160 12.88 -5.24 -3.94
N ALA A 161 13.51 -6.29 -4.47
CA ALA A 161 14.96 -6.48 -4.43
C ALA A 161 15.68 -5.38 -5.23
N LYS A 162 15.22 -5.06 -6.44
CA LYS A 162 15.74 -3.96 -7.25
C LYS A 162 15.63 -2.62 -6.52
N PHE A 163 14.45 -2.31 -5.97
CA PHE A 163 14.25 -1.09 -5.18
C PHE A 163 15.18 -1.05 -3.95
N THR A 164 15.26 -2.15 -3.21
CA THR A 164 16.11 -2.27 -2.01
C THR A 164 17.58 -2.06 -2.36
N ALA A 165 18.08 -2.68 -3.42
CA ALA A 165 19.46 -2.56 -3.84
C ALA A 165 19.85 -1.11 -4.17
N GLN A 166 18.92 -0.33 -4.73
CA GLN A 166 19.16 1.07 -5.07
C GLN A 166 18.91 2.04 -3.91
N ARG A 167 17.89 1.79 -3.09
CA ARG A 167 17.45 2.73 -2.05
C ARG A 167 18.10 2.48 -0.69
N MET A 168 18.47 1.25 -0.36
CA MET A 168 18.91 0.86 0.98
C MET A 168 20.42 0.61 1.02
N ARG A 169 21.08 0.96 2.14
CA ARG A 169 22.47 0.55 2.37
C ARG A 169 22.52 -0.97 2.56
N LYS A 170 23.62 -1.60 2.14
CA LYS A 170 23.81 -3.05 2.29
C LYS A 170 23.64 -3.44 3.77
N MET A 171 23.01 -4.59 4.03
CA MET A 171 22.73 -5.14 5.37
C MET A 171 21.64 -4.45 6.20
N PHE A 172 20.99 -3.37 5.73
CA PHE A 172 19.93 -2.69 6.48
C PHE A 172 18.49 -3.17 6.19
N GLY A 173 18.36 -4.38 5.62
CA GLY A 173 17.08 -4.99 5.30
C GLY A 173 16.34 -4.35 4.11
N PRO A 174 15.10 -4.80 3.84
CA PRO A 174 14.38 -4.43 2.63
C PRO A 174 13.84 -2.99 2.67
N GLY A 175 13.71 -2.40 1.48
CA GLY A 175 13.14 -1.07 1.26
C GLY A 175 11.61 -1.05 1.43
N VAL A 176 10.93 -2.14 1.11
CA VAL A 176 9.52 -2.39 1.42
C VAL A 176 9.46 -3.61 2.31
N SER A 177 8.99 -3.45 3.55
CA SER A 177 9.11 -4.47 4.60
C SER A 177 7.83 -4.76 5.37
N ILE A 178 6.78 -3.97 5.14
CA ILE A 178 5.47 -4.13 5.78
C ILE A 178 4.72 -5.22 4.99
N ASP A 179 4.19 -6.23 5.68
CA ASP A 179 3.58 -7.40 5.01
C ASP A 179 2.35 -6.98 4.22
N SER A 180 1.55 -6.05 4.75
CA SER A 180 0.43 -5.44 4.01
C SER A 180 0.88 -4.79 2.69
N GLN A 181 2.03 -4.11 2.67
CA GLN A 181 2.55 -3.48 1.44
C GLN A 181 3.00 -4.53 0.41
N LEU A 182 3.63 -5.61 0.87
CA LEU A 182 4.03 -6.73 0.01
C LEU A 182 2.81 -7.49 -0.54
N ARG A 183 1.80 -7.73 0.31
CA ARG A 183 0.52 -8.34 -0.10
C ARG A 183 -0.21 -7.46 -1.11
N PHE A 184 -0.24 -6.15 -0.89
CA PHE A 184 -0.80 -5.19 -1.85
C PHE A 184 -0.07 -5.23 -3.20
N LEU A 185 1.26 -5.30 -3.22
CA LEU A 185 2.02 -5.45 -4.48
C LEU A 185 1.67 -6.75 -5.21
N SER A 186 1.35 -7.82 -4.49
CA SER A 186 0.88 -9.07 -5.08
C SER A 186 -0.49 -8.88 -5.75
N TYR A 187 -1.41 -8.15 -5.10
CA TYR A 187 -2.69 -7.79 -5.72
C TYR A 187 -2.52 -6.89 -6.94
N TRP A 188 -1.62 -5.91 -6.86
CA TRP A 188 -1.30 -5.03 -7.99
C TRP A 188 -0.75 -5.82 -9.18
N ARG A 189 0.14 -6.78 -8.94
CA ARG A 189 0.64 -7.69 -9.99
C ARG A 189 -0.51 -8.47 -10.63
N THR A 190 -1.43 -9.03 -9.84
CA THR A 190 -2.62 -9.71 -10.37
C THR A 190 -3.49 -8.74 -11.17
N TYR A 191 -3.73 -7.51 -10.66
CA TYR A 191 -4.50 -6.46 -11.33
C TYR A 191 -3.94 -6.15 -12.73
N LEU A 192 -2.62 -6.06 -12.88
CA LEU A 192 -1.96 -5.81 -14.17
C LEU A 192 -2.13 -6.96 -15.17
N GLN A 193 -2.29 -8.19 -14.69
CA GLN A 193 -2.33 -9.40 -15.51
C GLN A 193 -3.75 -9.82 -15.93
N VAL A 194 -4.78 -9.41 -15.17
CA VAL A 194 -6.17 -9.73 -15.49
C VAL A 194 -6.79 -8.70 -16.44
N GLU A 195 -7.79 -9.14 -17.19
CA GLU A 195 -8.55 -8.29 -18.13
C GLU A 195 -9.42 -7.25 -17.40
N SER A 196 -9.81 -6.17 -18.09
CA SER A 196 -10.56 -5.05 -17.51
C SER A 196 -11.82 -5.45 -16.71
N PRO A 197 -12.69 -6.36 -17.18
CA PRO A 197 -13.86 -6.79 -16.39
C PRO A 197 -13.49 -7.45 -15.06
N LEU A 198 -12.35 -8.15 -15.02
CA LEU A 198 -11.81 -8.77 -13.82
C LEU A 198 -11.12 -7.78 -12.89
N ARG A 199 -10.59 -6.66 -13.40
CA ARG A 199 -9.94 -5.65 -12.55
C ARG A 199 -10.92 -5.03 -11.56
N ASN A 200 -12.16 -4.83 -12.00
CA ASN A 200 -13.18 -4.06 -11.29
C ASN A 200 -14.31 -4.93 -10.71
N GLY A 201 -14.15 -6.27 -10.67
CA GLY A 201 -15.20 -7.18 -10.22
C GLY A 201 -15.62 -7.00 -8.75
N TYR A 202 -14.80 -6.34 -7.94
CA TYR A 202 -15.17 -5.95 -6.56
C TYR A 202 -16.31 -4.91 -6.52
N LEU A 203 -16.51 -4.12 -7.58
CA LEU A 203 -17.61 -3.15 -7.67
C LEU A 203 -18.98 -3.83 -7.78
N SER A 204 -19.04 -5.05 -8.31
CA SER A 204 -20.29 -5.81 -8.46
C SER A 204 -20.66 -6.67 -7.25
N ALA A 205 -19.90 -6.60 -6.15
CA ALA A 205 -20.04 -7.45 -4.96
C ALA A 205 -21.11 -6.94 -3.96
N ASN A 206 -22.28 -6.50 -4.45
CA ASN A 206 -23.26 -5.75 -3.64
C ASN A 206 -23.81 -6.54 -2.44
N ASP A 207 -24.01 -7.85 -2.60
CA ASP A 207 -24.56 -8.73 -1.54
C ASP A 207 -23.47 -9.56 -0.83
N SER A 208 -22.22 -9.10 -0.90
CA SER A 208 -21.07 -9.80 -0.34
C SER A 208 -20.67 -9.22 1.01
N GLU A 209 -20.27 -10.08 1.95
CA GLU A 209 -19.84 -9.66 3.28
C GLU A 209 -18.73 -10.55 3.83
N ILE A 210 -17.91 -9.99 4.72
CA ILE A 210 -17.14 -10.79 5.68
C ILE A 210 -18.13 -11.23 6.76
N GLY A 211 -18.25 -12.54 6.94
CA GLY A 211 -19.25 -13.15 7.81
C GLY A 211 -18.67 -13.81 9.07
N THR A 212 -17.38 -14.16 9.05
CA THR A 212 -16.76 -14.87 10.18
C THR A 212 -15.28 -14.53 10.33
N VAL A 213 -14.83 -14.37 11.57
CA VAL A 213 -13.41 -14.31 11.95
C VAL A 213 -13.11 -15.44 12.94
N VAL A 214 -12.02 -16.15 12.71
CA VAL A 214 -11.56 -17.23 13.58
C VAL A 214 -10.20 -16.87 14.15
N PHE A 215 -10.06 -16.85 15.47
CA PHE A 215 -8.75 -16.76 16.14
C PHE A 215 -8.32 -18.16 16.58
N TYR A 216 -7.15 -18.59 16.12
CA TYR A 216 -6.54 -19.87 16.48
C TYR A 216 -5.59 -19.70 17.66
N LYS A 217 -5.77 -20.56 18.68
CA LYS A 217 -5.01 -20.53 19.94
C LYS A 217 -4.94 -19.11 20.55
N PRO A 218 -6.08 -18.44 20.76
CA PRO A 218 -6.10 -17.11 21.33
C PRO A 218 -5.53 -17.11 22.75
N HIS A 219 -4.81 -16.05 23.11
CA HIS A 219 -4.34 -15.82 24.46
C HIS A 219 -5.48 -15.27 25.32
N ARG A 220 -5.51 -15.61 26.61
CA ARG A 220 -6.48 -15.11 27.62
C ARG A 220 -6.57 -13.57 27.79
N PHE A 221 -5.78 -12.79 27.04
CA PHE A 221 -5.84 -11.33 27.04
C PHE A 221 -6.50 -10.77 25.78
N LEU A 222 -6.88 -11.63 24.83
CA LEU A 222 -7.59 -11.23 23.62
C LEU A 222 -8.87 -10.47 23.96
N TRP A 223 -9.61 -10.89 25.02
CA TRP A 223 -10.83 -10.21 25.48
C TRP A 223 -10.64 -8.73 25.92
N ARG A 224 -9.41 -8.25 26.06
CA ARG A 224 -9.14 -6.82 26.36
C ARG A 224 -8.93 -5.99 25.10
N SER A 225 -9.27 -6.55 23.94
CA SER A 225 -9.04 -5.95 22.63
C SER A 225 -10.34 -5.77 21.87
N SER A 226 -10.32 -4.84 20.92
CA SER A 226 -11.36 -4.67 19.92
C SER A 226 -10.88 -5.22 18.58
N LEU A 227 -11.77 -5.94 17.91
CA LEU A 227 -11.64 -6.25 16.49
C LEU A 227 -12.23 -5.09 15.70
N VAL A 228 -11.44 -4.50 14.81
CA VAL A 228 -11.83 -3.33 14.03
C VAL A 228 -11.55 -3.57 12.55
N PHE A 229 -12.54 -3.30 11.71
CA PHE A 229 -12.39 -3.28 10.26
C PHE A 229 -12.42 -1.84 9.75
N TYR A 230 -11.55 -1.50 8.81
CA TYR A 230 -11.53 -0.21 8.14
C TYR A 230 -11.55 -0.36 6.62
N LYS A 231 -12.09 0.66 5.94
CA LYS A 231 -11.89 0.91 4.52
C LYS A 231 -11.31 2.31 4.29
N TYR A 232 -10.90 2.57 3.05
CA TYR A 232 -10.63 3.92 2.58
C TYR A 232 -11.93 4.66 2.24
N GLU A 233 -11.97 5.94 2.59
CA GLU A 233 -12.89 6.94 2.05
C GLU A 233 -12.08 8.17 1.65
N GLY A 234 -11.89 8.36 0.34
CA GLY A 234 -10.85 9.24 -0.17
C GLY A 234 -9.46 8.80 0.31
N SER A 235 -8.72 9.71 0.94
CA SER A 235 -7.40 9.44 1.54
C SER A 235 -7.45 9.02 3.01
N ASN A 236 -8.64 8.96 3.61
CA ASN A 236 -8.84 8.69 5.04
C ASN A 236 -9.27 7.24 5.29
N LEU A 237 -9.03 6.77 6.52
CA LEU A 237 -9.54 5.48 6.99
C LEU A 237 -10.81 5.69 7.80
N VAL A 238 -11.85 4.95 7.46
CA VAL A 238 -13.13 4.94 8.17
C VAL A 238 -13.44 3.53 8.68
N LYS A 239 -14.01 3.44 9.89
CA LYS A 239 -14.39 2.17 10.50
C LYS A 239 -15.62 1.60 9.77
N LEU A 240 -15.53 0.34 9.37
CA LEU A 240 -16.65 -0.45 8.89
C LEU A 240 -17.36 -1.19 10.03
N LEU A 241 -16.57 -1.65 11.00
CA LEU A 241 -17.05 -2.39 12.16
C LEU A 241 -16.04 -2.22 13.30
N GLU A 242 -16.53 -2.10 14.52
CA GLU A 242 -15.74 -2.21 15.74
C GLU A 242 -16.53 -3.04 16.75
N MET A 243 -15.90 -4.06 17.31
CA MET A 243 -16.51 -4.85 18.37
C MET A 243 -15.49 -5.27 19.42
N PRO A 244 -15.86 -5.25 20.70
CA PRO A 244 -15.02 -5.82 21.75
C PRO A 244 -14.94 -7.34 21.57
N LEU A 245 -13.77 -7.91 21.88
CA LEU A 245 -13.58 -9.34 21.99
C LEU A 245 -13.88 -9.77 23.43
N ASP A 246 -14.53 -10.90 23.64
CA ASP A 246 -14.93 -11.40 24.96
C ASP A 246 -14.29 -12.75 25.32
N ASN A 247 -13.61 -13.38 24.36
CA ASN A 247 -13.03 -14.71 24.55
C ASN A 247 -11.86 -14.73 25.56
N LYS A 248 -12.05 -15.47 26.65
CA LYS A 248 -11.06 -15.73 27.70
C LYS A 248 -10.43 -17.12 27.61
N SER A 249 -10.91 -17.98 26.72
CA SER A 249 -10.42 -19.35 26.52
C SER A 249 -9.26 -19.39 25.54
N ASN A 250 -8.44 -20.44 25.62
CA ASN A 250 -7.39 -20.75 24.65
C ASN A 250 -7.89 -21.60 23.46
N SER A 251 -9.17 -22.04 23.48
CA SER A 251 -9.80 -22.73 22.36
C SER A 251 -10.01 -21.77 21.17
N PRO A 252 -10.06 -22.28 19.93
CA PRO A 252 -10.37 -21.45 18.77
C PRO A 252 -11.65 -20.64 18.98
N CYS A 253 -11.57 -19.34 18.72
CA CYS A 253 -12.67 -18.40 18.91
C CYS A 253 -13.29 -18.07 17.56
N TYR A 254 -14.57 -18.36 17.40
CA TYR A 254 -15.34 -18.11 16.18
C TYR A 254 -16.27 -16.92 16.40
N LEU A 255 -16.04 -15.84 15.66
CA LEU A 255 -16.79 -14.61 15.77
C LEU A 255 -17.64 -14.42 14.53
N LYS A 256 -18.94 -14.23 14.73
CA LYS A 256 -19.83 -13.77 13.67
C LYS A 256 -19.72 -12.26 13.55
N VAL A 257 -19.48 -11.81 12.32
CA VAL A 257 -19.37 -10.40 11.96
C VAL A 257 -20.23 -10.18 10.73
N SER A 258 -20.66 -8.95 10.49
CA SER A 258 -21.25 -8.54 9.21
C SER A 258 -20.52 -7.27 8.78
N VAL A 259 -19.66 -7.42 7.78
CA VAL A 259 -18.90 -6.31 7.18
C VAL A 259 -19.22 -6.28 5.69
N PRO A 260 -20.02 -5.31 5.21
CA PRO A 260 -20.41 -5.24 3.81
C PRO A 260 -19.19 -4.98 2.92
N LEU A 261 -19.12 -5.70 1.80
CA LEU A 261 -18.02 -5.61 0.82
C LEU A 261 -18.39 -4.85 -0.45
N ALA A 262 -19.64 -4.39 -0.58
CA ALA A 262 -20.10 -3.61 -1.73
C ALA A 262 -19.20 -2.39 -1.97
N GLY A 263 -18.53 -2.35 -3.13
CA GLY A 263 -17.59 -1.28 -3.49
C GLY A 263 -16.31 -1.23 -2.66
N VAL A 264 -16.00 -2.25 -1.86
CA VAL A 264 -14.81 -2.30 -1.00
C VAL A 264 -13.71 -3.13 -1.67
N SER A 265 -12.72 -2.46 -2.24
CA SER A 265 -11.58 -3.12 -2.89
C SER A 265 -10.55 -3.66 -1.89
N LEU A 266 -10.36 -2.96 -0.76
CA LEU A 266 -9.38 -3.25 0.27
C LEU A 266 -9.96 -3.07 1.66
N VAL A 267 -9.64 -4.00 2.55
CA VAL A 267 -10.06 -4.02 3.95
C VAL A 267 -8.83 -4.07 4.83
N LYS A 268 -8.83 -3.26 5.89
CA LYS A 268 -7.88 -3.39 7.00
C LYS A 268 -8.58 -4.05 8.17
N MET A 269 -8.12 -5.22 8.58
CA MET A 269 -8.49 -5.81 9.86
C MET A 269 -7.44 -5.44 10.91
N SER A 270 -7.87 -5.04 12.09
CA SER A 270 -7.02 -4.53 13.17
C SER A 270 -7.47 -5.12 14.51
N ILE A 271 -6.51 -5.45 15.37
CA ILE A 271 -6.73 -5.79 16.77
C ILE A 271 -6.13 -4.69 17.61
N GLU A 272 -6.98 -4.01 18.38
CA GLU A 272 -6.63 -2.77 19.06
C GLU A 272 -6.88 -2.86 20.56
N THR A 273 -5.88 -2.45 21.33
CA THR A 273 -5.94 -2.20 22.78
C THR A 273 -5.21 -0.89 23.08
N SER A 274 -5.12 -0.51 24.35
CA SER A 274 -4.27 0.61 24.79
C SER A 274 -2.76 0.38 24.56
N VAL A 275 -2.31 -0.89 24.41
CA VAL A 275 -0.89 -1.26 24.34
C VAL A 275 -0.52 -2.18 23.17
N VAL A 276 -1.51 -2.79 22.52
CA VAL A 276 -1.37 -3.67 21.36
C VAL A 276 -2.11 -3.04 20.21
N ARG A 277 -1.42 -2.89 19.08
CA ARG A 277 -2.07 -2.54 17.82
C ARG A 277 -1.38 -3.32 16.72
N CYS A 278 -2.07 -4.33 16.21
CA CYS A 278 -1.65 -5.06 15.03
C CYS A 278 -2.74 -5.02 13.97
N TYR A 279 -2.36 -5.07 12.70
CA TYR A 279 -3.30 -5.05 11.59
C TYR A 279 -2.79 -5.87 10.41
N CYS A 280 -3.69 -6.20 9.49
CA CYS A 280 -3.35 -6.66 8.15
C CYS A 280 -4.32 -6.04 7.13
N TRP A 281 -3.77 -5.58 6.01
CA TRP A 281 -4.55 -5.24 4.83
C TRP A 281 -4.70 -6.45 3.92
N PHE A 282 -5.88 -6.57 3.33
CA PHE A 282 -6.18 -7.58 2.34
C PHE A 282 -7.30 -7.11 1.41
N SER A 283 -7.36 -7.70 0.22
CA SER A 283 -8.48 -7.54 -0.69
C SER A 283 -9.22 -8.86 -0.77
N PRO A 284 -10.46 -8.95 -0.23
CA PRO A 284 -11.25 -10.18 -0.34
C PRO A 284 -11.41 -10.64 -1.81
N TYR A 285 -11.46 -9.68 -2.74
CA TYR A 285 -11.62 -9.97 -4.17
C TYR A 285 -10.34 -10.58 -4.76
N PHE A 286 -9.20 -9.92 -4.60
CA PHE A 286 -7.93 -10.41 -5.13
C PHE A 286 -7.44 -11.68 -4.42
N GLU A 287 -7.77 -11.88 -3.15
CA GLU A 287 -7.55 -13.16 -2.47
C GLU A 287 -8.35 -14.30 -3.11
N THR A 288 -9.59 -14.01 -3.55
CA THR A 288 -10.46 -15.02 -4.18
C THR A 288 -9.99 -15.36 -5.59
N ILE A 289 -9.69 -14.37 -6.44
CA ILE A 289 -9.26 -14.60 -7.82
C ILE A 289 -7.78 -15.04 -7.93
N SER A 290 -6.92 -14.73 -6.97
CA SER A 290 -5.53 -15.23 -7.02
C SER A 290 -5.48 -16.76 -6.83
N ARG A 291 -6.49 -17.34 -6.18
CA ARG A 291 -6.65 -18.81 -6.04
C ARG A 291 -7.46 -19.43 -7.17
N ARG A 292 -8.19 -18.63 -7.95
CA ARG A 292 -9.09 -19.08 -9.01
C ARG A 292 -8.78 -18.32 -10.29
N LYS A 293 -8.26 -19.00 -11.31
CA LYS A 293 -7.95 -18.40 -12.63
C LYS A 293 -9.17 -17.85 -13.41
N ARG A 294 -10.35 -17.75 -12.77
CA ARG A 294 -11.62 -17.30 -13.35
C ARG A 294 -12.29 -16.29 -12.40
N PRO A 295 -13.09 -15.35 -12.93
CA PRO A 295 -13.96 -14.51 -12.12
C PRO A 295 -14.81 -15.37 -11.17
N VAL A 296 -15.19 -14.81 -10.02
CA VAL A 296 -16.06 -15.49 -9.06
C VAL A 296 -17.45 -15.66 -9.68
N SER A 297 -17.69 -16.80 -10.35
CA SER A 297 -18.90 -17.09 -11.13
C SER A 297 -19.98 -17.83 -10.34
N GLU A 298 -19.69 -18.25 -9.11
CA GLU A 298 -20.59 -19.04 -8.25
C GLU A 298 -20.57 -18.45 -6.83
N GLY A 299 -21.60 -18.73 -6.02
CA GLY A 299 -21.63 -18.34 -4.61
C GLY A 299 -20.44 -18.93 -3.86
N VAL A 300 -19.39 -18.13 -3.67
CA VAL A 300 -18.08 -18.62 -3.26
C VAL A 300 -17.70 -17.99 -1.95
N SER A 301 -17.36 -18.86 -1.00
CA SER A 301 -16.64 -18.49 0.20
C SER A 301 -15.16 -18.31 -0.13
N GLY A 302 -14.61 -17.18 0.28
CA GLY A 302 -13.16 -16.95 0.29
C GLY A 302 -12.67 -16.78 1.71
N ASN A 303 -11.37 -17.01 1.90
CA ASN A 303 -10.75 -16.85 3.20
C ASN A 303 -9.32 -16.34 3.09
N LEU A 304 -8.89 -15.60 4.10
CA LEU A 304 -7.48 -15.27 4.32
C LEU A 304 -7.10 -15.66 5.75
N LYS A 305 -6.12 -16.54 5.87
CA LYS A 305 -5.48 -16.90 7.13
C LYS A 305 -4.13 -16.21 7.24
N VAL A 306 -3.92 -15.46 8.31
CA VAL A 306 -2.69 -14.70 8.57
C VAL A 306 -2.14 -15.10 9.93
N THR A 307 -0.91 -15.57 9.96
CA THR A 307 -0.19 -15.92 11.20
C THR A 307 0.29 -14.67 11.93
N TRP A 308 0.48 -14.73 13.24
CA TRP A 308 0.92 -13.60 14.05
C TRP A 308 2.15 -12.86 13.50
N ASP A 309 3.08 -13.56 12.84
CA ASP A 309 4.32 -12.95 12.33
C ASP A 309 4.13 -12.18 11.01
N GLU A 310 3.05 -12.47 10.29
CA GLU A 310 2.62 -11.81 9.04
C GLU A 310 1.63 -10.65 9.28
N TRP A 311 1.23 -10.43 10.53
CA TRP A 311 0.53 -9.20 10.91
C TRP A 311 1.54 -8.05 10.99
N ASP A 312 1.09 -6.86 10.62
CA ASP A 312 1.83 -5.63 10.83
C ASP A 312 1.58 -5.11 12.25
N GLY A 313 2.62 -4.58 12.88
CA GLY A 313 2.57 -4.02 14.22
C GLY A 313 2.54 -2.50 14.22
N PHE A 314 2.96 -1.92 15.35
CA PHE A 314 2.99 -0.47 15.53
C PHE A 314 3.84 0.20 14.44
N TRP A 315 3.26 1.17 13.73
CA TRP A 315 3.86 1.83 12.56
C TRP A 315 4.43 0.87 11.50
N GLY A 316 3.81 -0.30 11.31
CA GLY A 316 4.28 -1.30 10.33
C GLY A 316 5.58 -2.00 10.74
N THR A 317 6.00 -1.89 12.00
CA THR A 317 7.09 -2.73 12.55
C THR A 317 6.58 -4.14 12.84
N LYS A 318 7.47 -5.08 13.16
CA LYS A 318 7.07 -6.42 13.61
C LYS A 318 6.60 -6.45 15.06
N TRP A 319 6.81 -5.38 15.82
CA TRP A 319 6.39 -5.27 17.22
C TRP A 319 4.89 -4.93 17.30
N LYS A 320 4.11 -5.86 17.87
CA LYS A 320 2.65 -5.79 17.95
C LYS A 320 2.15 -5.45 19.35
N GLY A 321 3.05 -5.49 20.33
CA GLY A 321 2.75 -5.35 21.75
C GLY A 321 3.56 -6.35 22.58
N PRO A 322 3.39 -6.33 23.91
CA PRO A 322 4.18 -7.17 24.83
C PRO A 322 3.76 -8.64 24.84
N VAL A 323 2.60 -8.98 24.29
CA VAL A 323 2.02 -10.32 24.34
C VAL A 323 1.54 -10.73 22.95
N LYS A 324 1.85 -11.98 22.57
CA LYS A 324 1.27 -12.65 21.41
C LYS A 324 -0.19 -13.00 21.71
N LEU A 325 -1.15 -12.36 21.03
CA LEU A 325 -2.57 -12.52 21.35
C LEU A 325 -3.25 -13.74 20.70
N PHE A 326 -2.66 -14.31 19.66
CA PHE A 326 -3.15 -15.49 18.95
C PHE A 326 -2.02 -16.08 18.09
N GLU A 327 -2.17 -17.32 17.61
CA GLU A 327 -1.24 -17.93 16.66
C GLU A 327 -1.54 -17.50 15.22
N ALA A 328 -2.82 -17.52 14.85
CA ALA A 328 -3.29 -17.04 13.56
C ALA A 328 -4.71 -16.51 13.66
N ALA A 329 -5.08 -15.64 12.74
CA ALA A 329 -6.44 -15.19 12.53
C ALA A 329 -6.86 -15.52 11.10
N GLU A 330 -8.09 -15.98 10.93
CA GLU A 330 -8.65 -16.31 9.63
C GLU A 330 -9.96 -15.56 9.42
N VAL A 331 -10.05 -14.86 8.30
CA VAL A 331 -11.23 -14.09 7.90
C VAL A 331 -11.92 -14.85 6.77
N LEU A 332 -13.23 -15.03 6.90
CA LEU A 332 -14.06 -15.71 5.90
C LEU A 332 -15.15 -14.75 5.40
N TRP A 333 -15.31 -14.71 4.09
CA TRP A 333 -16.31 -13.90 3.41
C TRP A 333 -17.09 -14.73 2.39
N ASN A 334 -18.30 -14.28 2.08
CA ASN A 334 -19.13 -14.87 1.03
C ASN A 334 -19.31 -13.85 -0.08
N TYR A 335 -19.02 -14.24 -1.32
CA TYR A 335 -19.35 -13.46 -2.50
C TYR A 335 -20.69 -13.92 -3.08
N ARG A 336 -21.68 -13.02 -3.11
CA ARG A 336 -22.98 -13.24 -3.77
C ARG A 336 -23.08 -12.32 -4.99
N ARG A 337 -23.49 -12.88 -6.13
CA ARG A 337 -23.72 -12.13 -7.37
C ARG A 337 -25.04 -11.36 -7.27
N VAL A 338 -25.09 -10.17 -7.88
CA VAL A 338 -26.33 -9.59 -8.41
C VAL A 338 -26.55 -10.19 -9.80
N GLU A 339 -27.54 -11.08 -9.95
CA GLU A 339 -27.93 -11.56 -11.29
C GLU A 339 -28.34 -10.36 -12.16
N PRO A 340 -27.79 -10.20 -13.38
CA PRO A 340 -28.30 -9.22 -14.32
C PRO A 340 -29.76 -9.56 -14.65
N GLU A 341 -30.63 -8.55 -14.72
CA GLU A 341 -32.09 -8.71 -14.90
C GLU A 341 -32.49 -9.58 -16.11
N ASN A 342 -31.60 -9.75 -17.09
CA ASN A 342 -31.84 -10.59 -18.26
C ASN A 342 -31.80 -12.10 -17.96
N GLU A 343 -31.05 -12.57 -16.95
CA GLU A 343 -31.01 -14.00 -16.57
C GLU A 343 -32.18 -14.39 -15.64
N ARG A 344 -32.78 -13.44 -14.92
CA ARG A 344 -34.00 -13.68 -14.12
C ARG A 344 -35.22 -13.98 -14.97
N LYS A 345 -35.29 -13.42 -16.19
CA LYS A 345 -36.39 -13.67 -17.13
C LYS A 345 -36.30 -15.04 -17.81
N GLU A 346 -35.08 -15.57 -17.99
CA GLU A 346 -34.90 -16.91 -18.56
C GLU A 346 -35.22 -18.02 -17.54
N LYS A 347 -34.83 -17.86 -16.27
CA LYS A 347 -35.18 -18.83 -15.21
C LYS A 347 -36.67 -18.82 -14.80
N GLY A 348 -37.38 -17.72 -15.03
CA GLY A 348 -38.82 -17.61 -14.76
C GLY A 348 -39.73 -18.23 -15.83
N ASN A 349 -39.18 -18.65 -16.97
CA ASN A 349 -39.93 -19.24 -18.08
C ASN A 349 -39.74 -20.76 -18.23
N GLU A 350 -38.95 -21.40 -17.34
CA GLU A 350 -38.78 -22.87 -17.30
C GLU A 350 -39.66 -23.54 -16.21
N GLU A 351 -40.43 -22.75 -15.45
CA GLU A 351 -41.47 -23.26 -14.54
C GLU A 351 -42.87 -22.84 -15.03
N VAL A 352 -43.32 -23.43 -16.14
CA VAL A 352 -44.75 -23.49 -16.53
C VAL A 352 -45.09 -24.89 -17.02
#